data_AF-A0A954M1B8-F1
#
_entry.id   AF-A0A954M1B8-F1
#
_cell.length_a   1.000
_cell.length_b   1.000
_cell.length_c   1.000
_cell.angle_alpha   90.00
_cell.angle_beta   90.00
_cell.angle_gamma   90.00
#
_symmetry.space_group_name_H-M   'P 1'
#
loop_
_entity.id
_entity.type
_entity.pdbx_description
1 polymer ?
#
loop_
_entity_poly.entity_id
_entity_poly.type
_entity_poly.pdbx_seq_one_letter_code
_entity_poly.pdbx_strand_id
1 'polypeptide(L)'
;DKTGSMNLEVRAQRLDESLSEQQKAALAARLAEKQTSVDVDLKPGQWHHIRVRIQGDTMEAWVADKKVASLKSPGIAHPTKTSFGFTVNGDSIEFDNVQAFGI
;
A
#
# COMPACT_ATOMS: atom_id res chain seq x y z
N ASP A 1 -4.93 -3.41 0.01
CA ASP A 1 -6.33 -3.05 0.32
C ASP A 1 -7.25 -4.21 -0.02
N LYS A 2 -8.11 -4.65 0.91
CA LYS A 2 -9.06 -5.77 0.74
C LYS A 2 -10.23 -5.46 -0.22
N THR A 3 -10.47 -4.20 -0.55
CA THR A 3 -11.40 -3.76 -1.61
C THR A 3 -10.70 -3.49 -2.95
N GLY A 4 -9.36 -3.51 -2.95
CA GLY A 4 -8.52 -3.33 -4.14
C GLY A 4 -7.89 -4.63 -4.62
N SER A 5 -6.58 -4.63 -4.86
CA SER A 5 -5.83 -5.76 -5.43
C SER A 5 -5.89 -7.06 -4.62
N MET A 6 -6.21 -7.01 -3.32
CA MET A 6 -6.35 -8.20 -2.46
C MET A 6 -7.77 -8.81 -2.52
N ASN A 7 -8.70 -8.22 -3.27
CA ASN A 7 -10.02 -8.79 -3.50
C ASN A 7 -9.95 -9.94 -4.53
N LEU A 8 -10.62 -11.07 -4.25
CA LEU A 8 -10.55 -12.27 -5.10
C LEU A 8 -11.24 -12.09 -6.46
N GLU A 9 -12.31 -11.30 -6.54
CA GLU A 9 -12.99 -10.98 -7.80
C GLU A 9 -12.12 -10.08 -8.67
N VAL A 10 -11.43 -9.10 -8.07
CA VAL A 10 -10.40 -8.29 -8.76
C VAL A 10 -9.31 -9.17 -9.31
N ARG A 11 -8.84 -10.14 -8.52
CA ARG A 11 -7.81 -11.08 -8.97
C ARG A 11 -8.30 -11.90 -10.16
N ALA A 12 -9.53 -12.40 -10.12
CA ALA A 12 -10.13 -13.14 -11.23
C ALA A 12 -10.21 -12.28 -12.50
N GLN A 13 -10.70 -11.03 -12.39
CA GLN A 13 -10.74 -10.09 -13.51
C GLN A 13 -9.34 -9.80 -14.09
N ARG A 14 -8.31 -9.65 -13.25
CA ARG A 14 -6.93 -9.42 -13.73
C ARG A 14 -6.32 -10.62 -14.47
N LEU A 15 -6.81 -11.82 -14.21
CA LEU A 15 -6.37 -13.06 -14.87
C LEU A 15 -7.20 -13.39 -16.11
N ASP A 16 -8.31 -12.69 -16.31
CA ASP A 16 -9.19 -12.90 -17.44
C ASP A 16 -8.65 -12.19 -18.70
N GLU A 17 -8.08 -12.99 -19.59
CA GLU A 17 -7.54 -12.53 -20.87
C GLU A 17 -8.63 -12.06 -21.85
N SER A 18 -9.91 -12.39 -21.60
CA SER A 18 -11.03 -12.03 -22.46
C SER A 18 -11.55 -10.61 -22.23
N LEU A 19 -11.07 -9.92 -21.19
CA LEU A 19 -11.47 -8.54 -20.93
C LEU A 19 -11.10 -7.62 -22.10
N SER A 20 -12.08 -6.83 -22.54
CA SER A 20 -11.84 -5.74 -23.47
C SER A 20 -10.91 -4.69 -22.87
N GLU A 21 -10.22 -3.92 -23.72
CA GLU A 21 -9.35 -2.82 -23.29
C GLU A 21 -10.09 -1.79 -22.41
N GLN A 22 -11.37 -1.55 -22.70
CA GLN A 22 -12.20 -0.66 -21.88
C GLN A 22 -12.40 -1.21 -20.46
N GLN A 23 -12.64 -2.51 -20.32
CA GLN A 23 -12.80 -3.15 -19.00
C GLN A 23 -11.48 -3.16 -18.23
N LYS A 24 -10.35 -3.43 -18.91
CA LYS A 24 -9.01 -3.34 -18.31
C LYS A 24 -8.71 -1.92 -17.80
N ALA A 25 -9.03 -0.91 -18.59
CA ALA A 25 -8.85 0.49 -18.21
C ALA A 25 -9.73 0.89 -17.01
N ALA A 26 -11.00 0.47 -17.00
CA ALA A 26 -11.90 0.73 -15.87
C ALA A 26 -11.43 0.03 -14.59
N LEU A 27 -10.93 -1.20 -14.70
CA LEU A 27 -10.34 -1.93 -13.57
C LEU A 27 -9.08 -1.24 -13.05
N ALA A 28 -8.19 -0.79 -13.95
CA ALA A 28 -6.97 -0.07 -13.59
C ALA A 28 -7.30 1.25 -12.87
N ALA A 29 -8.27 2.03 -13.37
CA ALA A 29 -8.73 3.26 -12.72
C ALA A 29 -9.25 2.99 -11.30
N ARG A 30 -10.10 1.97 -11.13
CA ARG A 30 -10.61 1.57 -9.81
C ARG A 30 -9.49 1.18 -8.85
N LEU A 31 -8.47 0.48 -9.35
CA LEU A 31 -7.33 0.06 -8.53
C LEU A 31 -6.39 1.22 -8.19
N ALA A 32 -6.27 2.20 -9.07
CA ALA A 32 -5.48 3.41 -8.81
C ALA A 32 -6.01 4.18 -7.58
N GLU A 33 -7.32 4.20 -7.36
CA GLU A 33 -7.92 4.81 -6.16
C GLU A 33 -7.59 4.06 -4.85
N LYS A 34 -7.12 2.81 -4.93
CA LYS A 34 -6.86 1.92 -3.78
C LYS A 34 -5.39 1.90 -3.38
N GLN A 35 -4.59 2.79 -3.96
CA GLN A 35 -3.17 2.94 -3.70
C GLN A 35 -2.78 4.41 -3.72
N THR A 36 -1.66 4.74 -3.10
CA THR A 36 -1.02 6.04 -3.22
C THR A 36 0.46 5.83 -3.38
N SER A 37 1.09 6.62 -4.23
CA SER A 37 2.54 6.65 -4.43
C SER A 37 3.02 8.08 -4.32
N VAL A 38 4.19 8.27 -3.73
CA VAL A 38 4.83 9.58 -3.58
C VAL A 38 6.31 9.41 -3.85
N ASP A 39 6.88 10.33 -4.61
CA ASP A 39 8.31 10.39 -4.82
C ASP A 39 8.96 10.97 -3.56
N VAL A 40 9.91 10.22 -3.00
CA VAL A 40 10.68 10.62 -1.83
C VAL A 40 12.17 10.54 -2.16
N ASP A 41 12.91 11.59 -1.82
CA ASP A 41 14.36 11.60 -1.96
C ASP A 41 15.00 10.84 -0.79
N LEU A 42 15.26 9.56 -0.99
CA LEU A 42 15.95 8.69 -0.04
C LEU A 42 17.36 8.43 -0.55
N LYS A 43 18.36 8.82 0.25
CA LYS A 43 19.76 8.62 -0.09
C LYS A 43 20.22 7.20 0.25
N PRO A 44 20.82 6.45 -0.70
CA PRO A 44 21.43 5.16 -0.41
C PRO A 44 22.51 5.25 0.66
N GLY A 45 22.67 4.19 1.46
CA GLY A 45 23.66 4.12 2.54
C GLY A 45 23.36 5.04 3.74
N GLN A 46 22.16 5.63 3.81
CA GLN A 46 21.72 6.44 4.94
C GLN A 46 20.50 5.81 5.61
N TRP A 47 20.48 5.84 6.94
CA TRP A 47 19.32 5.45 7.71
C TRP A 47 18.24 6.54 7.63
N HIS A 48 17.01 6.13 7.33
CA HIS A 48 15.84 7.01 7.30
C HIS A 48 14.80 6.51 8.30
N HIS A 49 14.17 7.43 9.03
CA HIS A 49 13.09 7.08 9.96
C HIS A 49 11.75 7.10 9.23
N ILE A 50 11.05 5.95 9.22
CA ILE A 50 9.74 5.80 8.60
C ILE A 50 8.72 5.47 9.70
N ARG A 51 7.59 6.17 9.67
CA ARG A 51 6.41 5.84 10.49
C ARG A 51 5.22 5.60 9.59
N VAL A 52 4.45 4.56 9.89
CA VAL A 52 3.15 4.31 9.27
C VAL A 52 2.11 4.25 10.38
N ARG A 53 0.98 4.93 10.18
CA ARG A 53 -0.17 4.89 11.09
C ARG A 53 -1.40 4.44 10.33
N ILE A 54 -2.10 3.46 10.89
CA ILE A 54 -3.40 3.01 10.39
C ILE A 54 -4.44 3.34 11.46
N GLN A 55 -5.46 4.10 11.09
CA GLN A 55 -6.59 4.42 11.96
C GLN A 55 -7.89 4.25 11.17
N GLY A 56 -8.66 3.21 11.53
CA GLY A 56 -9.85 2.82 10.78
C GLY A 56 -9.51 2.52 9.32
N ASP A 57 -10.11 3.28 8.41
CA ASP A 57 -9.95 3.14 6.95
C ASP A 57 -8.83 4.02 6.38
N THR A 58 -8.09 4.72 7.22
CA THR A 58 -7.07 5.68 6.80
C THR A 58 -5.68 5.18 7.16
N MET A 59 -4.76 5.22 6.20
CA MET A 59 -3.34 4.94 6.36
C MET A 59 -2.53 6.18 5.99
N GLU A 60 -1.62 6.58 6.86
CA GLU A 60 -0.71 7.70 6.65
C GLU A 60 0.74 7.24 6.82
N ALA A 61 1.66 7.86 6.07
CA ALA A 61 3.08 7.58 6.12
C ALA A 61 3.89 8.86 6.32
N TRP A 62 4.97 8.74 7.10
CA TRP A 62 5.93 9.81 7.37
C TRP A 62 7.35 9.34 7.09
N VAL A 63 8.17 10.26 6.59
CA VAL A 63 9.63 10.11 6.46
C VAL A 63 10.27 11.29 7.17
N ALA A 64 11.19 11.02 8.11
CA ALA A 64 11.83 12.06 8.93
C ALA A 64 10.81 13.05 9.53
N ASP A 65 9.75 12.50 10.15
CA ASP A 65 8.61 13.20 10.76
C ASP A 65 7.73 14.06 9.83
N LYS A 66 8.04 14.14 8.54
CA LYS A 66 7.20 14.82 7.54
C LYS A 66 6.20 13.84 6.96
N LYS A 67 4.91 14.22 6.96
CA LYS A 67 3.87 13.39 6.32
C LYS A 67 4.08 13.41 4.82
N VAL A 68 4.29 12.25 4.22
CA VAL A 68 4.57 12.10 2.78
C VAL A 68 3.39 11.52 2.02
N ALA A 69 2.54 10.72 2.67
CA ALA A 69 1.40 10.09 2.01
C ALA A 69 0.22 9.89 2.95
N SER A 70 -0.97 9.83 2.36
CA SER A 70 -2.22 9.46 3.02
C SER A 70 -3.11 8.72 2.03
N LEU A 71 -3.70 7.62 2.45
CA LEU A 71 -4.66 6.84 1.68
C LEU A 71 -5.86 6.51 2.56
N LYS A 72 -7.06 6.86 2.09
CA LYS A 72 -8.31 6.43 2.72
C LYS A 72 -8.97 5.37 1.84
N SER A 73 -9.17 4.17 2.39
CA SER A 73 -9.89 3.12 1.70
C SER A 73 -10.57 2.15 2.67
N PRO A 74 -11.85 1.79 2.45
CA PRO A 74 -12.60 0.89 3.35
C PRO A 74 -11.91 -0.44 3.63
N GLY A 75 -11.20 -1.02 2.65
CA GLY A 75 -10.54 -2.31 2.84
C GLY A 75 -9.22 -2.24 3.62
N ILE A 76 -8.82 -1.05 4.10
CA ILE A 76 -7.78 -0.90 5.14
C ILE A 76 -8.35 -1.28 6.51
N ALA A 77 -9.59 -0.89 6.81
CA ALA A 77 -10.28 -1.18 8.07
C ALA A 77 -10.84 -2.62 8.17
N HIS A 78 -10.41 -3.52 7.28
CA HIS A 78 -11.02 -4.84 7.18
C HIS A 78 -10.77 -5.67 8.46
N PRO A 79 -11.78 -6.30 9.08
CA PRO A 79 -11.65 -6.94 10.40
C PRO A 79 -10.56 -8.01 10.51
N THR A 80 -10.27 -8.72 9.41
CA THR A 80 -9.25 -9.78 9.37
C THR A 80 -7.85 -9.29 9.00
N LYS A 81 -7.63 -7.98 8.84
CA LYS A 81 -6.32 -7.43 8.49
C LYS A 81 -5.50 -7.21 9.77
N THR A 82 -4.80 -8.25 10.19
CA THR A 82 -3.98 -8.27 11.42
C THR A 82 -2.48 -8.28 11.15
N SER A 83 -2.06 -8.38 9.89
CA SER A 83 -0.66 -8.48 9.50
C SER A 83 -0.20 -7.28 8.67
N PHE A 84 1.06 -6.91 8.87
CA PHE A 84 1.84 -6.05 7.98
C PHE A 84 3.13 -6.78 7.59
N GLY A 85 3.75 -6.33 6.51
CA GLY A 85 5.00 -6.88 6.03
C GLY A 85 5.69 -5.88 5.12
N PHE A 86 6.99 -6.08 4.92
CA PHE A 86 7.79 -5.30 4.01
C PHE A 86 7.85 -5.99 2.66
N THR A 87 7.69 -5.23 1.58
CA THR A 87 7.93 -5.72 0.22
C THR A 87 9.12 -4.98 -0.34
N VAL A 88 10.12 -5.73 -0.77
CA VAL A 88 11.35 -5.20 -1.35
C VAL A 88 11.29 -5.46 -2.85
N ASN A 89 11.21 -4.39 -3.63
CA ASN A 89 11.32 -4.45 -5.09
C ASN A 89 12.69 -3.87 -5.45
N GLY A 90 13.71 -4.72 -5.61
CA GLY A 90 15.09 -4.29 -5.86
C GLY A 90 16.13 -5.22 -5.22
N ASP A 91 17.38 -4.76 -5.13
CA ASP A 91 18.51 -5.58 -4.71
C ASP A 91 18.53 -5.87 -3.20
N SER A 92 18.64 -4.84 -2.37
CA SER A 92 18.73 -4.99 -0.92
C SER A 92 18.19 -3.77 -0.17
N ILE A 93 17.70 -4.03 1.04
CA ILE A 93 17.30 -3.01 2.02
C ILE A 93 17.54 -3.57 3.42
N GLU A 94 17.96 -2.71 4.33
CA GLU A 94 18.16 -3.04 5.73
C GLU A 94 17.06 -2.39 6.57
N PHE A 95 16.51 -3.14 7.53
CA PHE A 95 15.54 -2.66 8.50
C PHE A 95 16.11 -2.85 9.90
N ASP A 96 16.08 -1.78 10.71
CA ASP A 96 16.47 -1.83 12.11
C ASP A 96 15.47 -1.02 12.95
N ASN A 97 15.42 -1.30 14.26
CA ASN A 97 14.53 -0.65 15.22
C ASN A 97 13.03 -0.70 14.83
N VAL A 98 12.61 -1.82 14.23
CA VAL A 98 11.20 -2.04 13.86
C VAL A 98 10.36 -2.21 15.12
N GLN A 99 9.40 -1.32 15.29
CA GLN A 99 8.42 -1.38 16.38
C GLN A 99 7.01 -1.33 15.81
N ALA A 100 6.13 -2.17 16.35
CA ALA A 100 4.72 -2.20 16.02
C ALA A 100 3.90 -2.09 17.31
N PHE A 101 2.97 -1.13 17.31
CA PHE A 101 2.10 -0.87 18.45
C PHE A 101 0.66 -1.14 18.02
N GLY A 102 -0.02 -1.99 18.76
CA GLY A 102 -1.47 -2.12 18.71
C GLY A 102 -2.09 -1.24 19.81
N ILE A 103 -3.28 -0.71 19.55
CA ILE A 103 -4.14 -0.08 20.56
C ILE A 103 -5.19 -1.11 20.96
#